data_AF-A0A7K2KU82-F1
#
_entry.id   AF-A0A7K2KU82-F1
#
_cell.length_a   1.000
_cell.length_b   1.000
_cell.length_c   1.000
_cell.angle_alpha   90.00
_cell.angle_beta   90.00
_cell.angle_gamma   90.00
#
_symmetry.space_group_name_H-M   'P 1'
#
loop_
_entity.id
_entity.type
_entity.pdbx_description
1 polymer ?
#
loop_
_entity_poly.entity_id
_entity_poly.type
_entity_poly.pdbx_seq_one_letter_code
_entity_poly.pdbx_strand_id
1 'polypeptide(L)'
;MPVTPAWLARYVVPVARALNEAGAPAVQLRRGWLHGPHVDILARDATGVPGGGPDWEGVARALDAGPLDPPRALTEETYLDQAREFGRLEAVQPPYLPLREHGAVERIERAGQDGAVTRDPRLDRFRTVVHGALTPALLRTVDDLAGEPGSGTLRLAEAFVALADTHTLGLGYGVFSPRSHVEAFLAWAAPTKDVRPVFRERLAKDAPVLRRVVEQRLSGEVSATAAAWRTGLAYGAGALESAVAAGTLTLDLLDGATAGLDRSEMGPPGATTVVPQGEQPDSDFHRTVGEAGVTSAPSPWFASFRLLTNLFYEQLPLLTVSPMQRYYTCFAVAETVDEVLGVSWRERIAANSAAANSRAGNDSAAGTRAANTSAGKTSSAAPAPSSAPGTAPEGALR
;
A
#
# COMPACT_ATOMS: atom_id res chain seq x y z
N MET A 1 -3.58 22.45 12.09
CA MET A 1 -2.78 21.56 12.98
C MET A 1 -2.36 20.31 12.22
N PRO A 2 -1.28 19.63 12.62
CA PRO A 2 -0.94 18.34 12.02
C PRO A 2 -1.97 17.27 12.41
N VAL A 3 -2.42 16.49 11.43
CA VAL A 3 -3.16 15.24 11.66
C VAL A 3 -2.22 14.26 12.38
N THR A 4 -2.55 13.87 13.62
CA THR A 4 -1.77 12.95 14.46
C THR A 4 -2.62 11.76 14.89
N PRO A 5 -2.04 10.60 15.29
CA PRO A 5 -2.82 9.47 15.77
C PRO A 5 -3.69 9.82 16.98
N ALA A 6 -3.18 10.63 17.91
CA ALA A 6 -3.96 11.10 19.06
C ALA A 6 -5.16 11.98 18.65
N TRP A 7 -4.98 12.86 17.66
CA TRP A 7 -6.08 13.66 17.11
C TRP A 7 -7.11 12.77 16.39
N LEU A 8 -6.64 11.83 15.55
CA LEU A 8 -7.50 10.88 14.85
C LEU A 8 -8.32 10.04 15.83
N ALA A 9 -7.67 9.44 16.84
CA ALA A 9 -8.30 8.60 17.86
C ALA A 9 -9.42 9.35 18.60
N ARG A 10 -9.22 10.65 18.84
CA ARG A 10 -10.18 11.48 19.57
C ARG A 10 -11.35 11.97 18.72
N TYR A 11 -11.08 12.41 17.49
CA TYR A 11 -12.03 13.22 16.73
C TYR A 11 -12.57 12.53 15.47
N VAL A 12 -11.87 11.55 14.91
CA VAL A 12 -12.24 10.91 13.63
C VAL A 12 -12.59 9.44 13.79
N VAL A 13 -11.79 8.69 14.56
CA VAL A 13 -11.99 7.25 14.79
C VAL A 13 -13.37 6.93 15.36
N PRO A 14 -13.94 7.67 16.33
CA PRO A 14 -15.28 7.38 16.84
C PRO A 14 -16.35 7.48 15.76
N VAL A 15 -16.26 8.48 14.88
CA VAL A 15 -17.21 8.68 13.78
C VAL A 15 -17.09 7.59 12.72
N ALA A 16 -15.86 7.27 12.30
CA ALA A 16 -15.60 6.19 11.34
C ALA A 16 -16.02 4.81 11.88
N ARG A 17 -15.86 4.58 13.18
CA ARG A 17 -16.32 3.36 13.85
C ARG A 17 -17.83 3.27 13.89
N ALA A 18 -18.51 4.33 14.30
CA ALA A 18 -19.98 4.39 14.31
C ALA A 18 -20.57 4.11 12.92
N LEU A 19 -19.94 4.64 11.86
CA LEU A 19 -20.32 4.32 10.48
C LEU A 19 -20.18 2.83 10.15
N ASN A 20 -19.07 2.20 10.52
CA ASN A 20 -18.88 0.76 10.32
C ASN A 20 -19.91 -0.07 11.11
N GLU A 21 -20.16 0.29 12.36
CA GLU A 21 -21.11 -0.39 13.25
C GLU A 21 -22.56 -0.24 12.78
N ALA A 22 -22.89 0.90 12.15
CA ALA A 22 -24.17 1.13 11.48
C ALA A 22 -24.31 0.37 10.14
N GLY A 23 -23.27 -0.36 9.71
CA GLY A 23 -23.30 -1.17 8.49
C GLY A 23 -23.03 -0.39 7.20
N ALA A 24 -22.46 0.82 7.29
CA ALA A 24 -22.06 1.56 6.10
C ALA A 24 -21.02 0.74 5.30
N PRO A 25 -21.25 0.50 3.99
CA PRO A 25 -20.36 -0.36 3.22
C PRO A 25 -19.05 0.37 2.88
N ALA A 26 -17.93 -0.34 3.04
CA ALA A 26 -16.60 0.11 2.64
C ALA A 26 -16.21 1.49 3.20
N VAL A 27 -16.42 1.70 4.51
CA VAL A 27 -15.94 2.89 5.22
C VAL A 27 -14.42 2.97 5.11
N GLN A 28 -13.90 4.14 4.76
CA GLN A 28 -12.49 4.40 4.53
C GLN A 28 -12.09 5.71 5.19
N LEU A 29 -10.83 5.78 5.59
CA LEU A 29 -10.18 7.03 5.95
C LEU A 29 -9.06 7.31 4.95
N ARG A 30 -8.86 8.58 4.61
CA ARG A 30 -7.72 9.05 3.81
C ARG A 30 -7.16 10.32 4.43
N ARG A 31 -5.83 10.44 4.48
CA ARG A 31 -5.19 11.72 4.78
C ARG A 31 -4.99 12.50 3.50
N GLY A 32 -5.36 13.77 3.50
CA GLY A 32 -5.10 14.68 2.39
C GLY A 32 -4.24 15.87 2.80
N TRP A 33 -3.71 16.55 1.78
CA TRP A 33 -2.84 17.71 1.93
C TRP A 33 -3.28 18.89 1.07
N LEU A 34 -3.89 18.66 -0.10
CA LEU A 34 -4.28 19.76 -0.99
C LEU A 34 -5.24 20.75 -0.29
N HIS A 35 -4.87 22.04 -0.27
CA HIS A 35 -5.49 23.12 0.52
C HIS A 35 -5.39 22.97 2.05
N GLY A 36 -4.34 22.31 2.54
CA GLY A 36 -4.05 22.12 3.96
C GLY A 36 -4.28 20.68 4.44
N PRO A 37 -3.70 20.29 5.60
CA PRO A 37 -3.89 18.95 6.15
C PRO A 37 -5.35 18.67 6.51
N HIS A 38 -5.90 17.58 5.99
CA HIS A 38 -7.28 17.16 6.23
C HIS A 38 -7.42 15.63 6.24
N VAL A 39 -8.61 15.14 6.61
CA VAL A 39 -8.94 13.71 6.61
C VAL A 39 -10.26 13.50 5.91
N ASP A 40 -10.24 12.77 4.81
CA ASP A 40 -11.48 12.38 4.15
C ASP A 40 -12.05 11.11 4.80
N ILE A 41 -13.36 11.13 5.07
CA ILE A 41 -14.15 9.96 5.47
C ILE A 41 -15.00 9.56 4.26
N LEU A 42 -14.75 8.38 3.71
CA LEU A 42 -15.47 7.88 2.55
C LEU A 42 -16.27 6.63 2.92
N ALA A 43 -17.41 6.44 2.26
CA ALA A 43 -18.15 5.18 2.31
C ALA A 43 -18.92 5.00 1.01
N ARG A 44 -19.13 3.75 0.60
CA ARG A 44 -19.86 3.47 -0.62
C ARG A 44 -21.32 3.90 -0.46
N ASP A 45 -21.87 4.58 -1.47
CA ASP A 45 -23.28 4.90 -1.45
C ASP A 45 -24.07 3.60 -1.66
N ALA A 46 -25.02 3.37 -0.76
CA ALA A 46 -25.81 2.15 -0.70
C ALA A 46 -27.28 2.45 -1.01
N THR A 47 -27.54 3.41 -1.90
CA THR A 47 -28.88 3.66 -2.42
C THR A 47 -29.52 2.35 -2.88
N GLY A 48 -30.53 1.88 -2.15
CA GLY A 48 -31.27 0.63 -2.45
C GLY A 48 -30.87 -0.60 -1.62
N VAL A 49 -29.91 -0.52 -0.69
CA VAL A 49 -29.63 -1.58 0.29
C VAL A 49 -30.49 -1.36 1.55
N PRO A 50 -31.07 -2.40 2.19
CA PRO A 50 -31.76 -2.25 3.47
C PRO A 50 -30.83 -1.63 4.52
N GLY A 51 -31.17 -0.45 5.02
CA GLY A 51 -30.30 0.38 5.88
C GLY A 51 -29.88 1.73 5.25
N GLY A 52 -29.99 1.88 3.93
CA GLY A 52 -29.65 3.12 3.21
C GLY A 52 -28.15 3.41 3.14
N GLY A 53 -27.79 4.52 2.47
CA GLY A 53 -26.44 5.08 2.53
C GLY A 53 -26.19 5.83 3.85
N PRO A 54 -24.94 6.22 4.14
CA PRO A 54 -24.62 7.00 5.34
C PRO A 54 -25.44 8.29 5.44
N ASP A 55 -25.92 8.63 6.64
CA ASP A 55 -26.46 9.97 6.95
C ASP A 55 -25.29 10.96 7.03
N TRP A 56 -24.85 11.46 5.88
CA TRP A 56 -23.71 12.39 5.81
C TRP A 56 -23.96 13.72 6.54
N GLU A 57 -25.21 14.17 6.67
CA GLU A 57 -25.54 15.36 7.47
C GLU A 57 -25.40 15.08 8.97
N GLY A 58 -25.82 13.90 9.42
CA GLY A 58 -25.56 13.39 10.77
C GLY A 58 -24.07 13.24 11.05
N VAL A 59 -23.31 12.65 10.12
CA VAL A 59 -21.85 12.48 10.25
C VAL A 59 -21.15 13.83 10.34
N ALA A 60 -21.49 14.79 9.47
CA ALA A 60 -20.90 16.12 9.49
C ALA A 60 -21.16 16.86 10.81
N ARG A 61 -22.36 16.73 11.39
CA ARG A 61 -22.69 17.29 12.71
C ARG A 61 -21.95 16.62 13.86
N ALA A 62 -21.56 15.37 13.71
CA ALA A 62 -20.84 14.61 14.72
C ALA A 62 -19.32 14.86 14.72
N LEU A 63 -18.79 15.44 13.64
CA LEU A 63 -17.37 15.77 13.53
C LEU A 63 -17.05 17.07 14.27
N ASP A 64 -16.01 17.02 15.10
CA ASP A 64 -15.43 18.16 15.78
C ASP A 64 -13.92 18.10 15.58
N ALA A 65 -13.33 19.09 14.93
CA ALA A 65 -11.88 19.14 14.73
C ALA A 65 -11.09 19.47 16.00
N GLY A 66 -11.78 19.80 17.09
CA GLY A 66 -11.21 20.27 18.34
C GLY A 66 -10.63 21.68 18.22
N PRO A 67 -10.06 22.22 19.31
CA PRO A 67 -9.50 23.57 19.31
C PRO A 67 -8.28 23.67 18.38
N LEU A 68 -8.18 24.79 17.66
CA LEU A 68 -6.97 25.17 16.95
C LEU A 68 -5.91 25.63 17.96
N ASP A 69 -4.75 24.97 17.99
CA ASP A 69 -3.59 25.39 18.76
C ASP A 69 -2.83 26.51 18.00
N PRO A 70 -2.88 27.79 18.42
CA PRO A 70 -2.36 28.89 17.60
C PRO A 70 -0.85 28.79 17.30
N PRO A 71 0.03 28.42 18.26
CA PRO A 71 1.43 28.12 17.98
C PRO A 71 1.70 27.04 16.93
N ARG A 72 0.73 26.15 16.67
CA ARG A 72 0.84 25.05 15.70
C ARG A 72 -0.06 25.24 14.47
N ALA A 73 -0.70 26.40 14.37
CA ALA A 73 -1.49 26.77 13.19
C ALA A 73 -0.55 26.99 12.01
N LEU A 74 -0.86 26.39 10.86
CA LEU A 74 -0.09 26.58 9.64
C LEU A 74 -0.49 27.93 9.04
N THR A 75 0.51 28.74 8.68
CA THR A 75 0.29 29.90 7.81
C THR A 75 0.37 29.46 6.35
N GLU A 76 -0.30 30.18 5.45
CA GLU A 76 -0.22 29.90 4.01
C GLU A 76 1.22 29.93 3.50
N GLU A 77 2.00 30.90 3.99
CA GLU A 77 3.43 31.03 3.68
C GLU A 77 4.23 29.78 4.09
N THR A 78 4.04 29.31 5.33
CA THR A 78 4.76 28.12 5.83
C THR A 78 4.31 26.85 5.11
N TYR A 79 3.05 26.79 4.67
CA TYR A 79 2.49 25.59 4.04
C TYR A 79 2.86 25.46 2.56
N LEU A 80 2.99 26.58 1.85
CA LEU A 80 3.11 26.57 0.38
C LEU A 80 4.34 25.80 -0.12
N ASP A 81 5.47 25.89 0.58
CA ASP A 81 6.69 25.17 0.18
C ASP A 81 6.53 23.65 0.36
N GLN A 82 5.87 23.22 1.44
CA GLN A 82 5.51 21.82 1.62
C GLN A 82 4.54 21.35 0.53
N ALA A 83 3.53 22.15 0.20
CA ALA A 83 2.55 21.83 -0.82
C ALA A 83 3.15 21.74 -2.23
N ARG A 84 4.12 22.60 -2.56
CA ARG A 84 4.88 22.53 -3.82
C ARG A 84 5.65 21.23 -3.94
N GLU A 85 6.31 20.80 -2.87
CA GLU A 85 7.05 19.56 -2.88
C GLU A 85 6.14 18.34 -3.01
N PHE A 86 4.99 18.33 -2.30
CA PHE A 86 3.97 17.28 -2.49
C PHE A 86 3.38 17.30 -3.89
N GLY A 87 3.06 18.48 -4.43
CA GLY A 87 2.57 18.64 -5.79
C GLY A 87 3.53 18.10 -6.84
N ARG A 88 4.83 18.35 -6.69
CA ARG A 88 5.88 17.77 -7.55
C ARG A 88 5.94 16.25 -7.43
N LEU A 89 6.01 15.73 -6.19
CA LEU A 89 6.17 14.29 -5.94
C LEU A 89 4.93 13.46 -6.31
N GLU A 90 3.73 14.02 -6.18
CA GLU A 90 2.46 13.37 -6.50
C GLU A 90 1.91 13.77 -7.87
N ALA A 91 2.63 14.64 -8.60
CA ALA A 91 2.21 15.23 -9.88
C ALA A 91 0.81 15.88 -9.82
N VAL A 92 0.56 16.63 -8.74
CA VAL A 92 -0.64 17.45 -8.53
C VAL A 92 -0.33 18.90 -8.86
N GLN A 93 -1.08 19.46 -9.81
CA GLN A 93 -0.89 20.84 -10.28
C GLN A 93 -1.46 21.85 -9.26
N PRO A 94 -0.91 23.08 -9.20
CA PRO A 94 -1.51 24.19 -8.45
C PRO A 94 -2.89 24.58 -9.03
N PRO A 95 -3.75 25.30 -8.28
CA PRO A 95 -3.44 26.02 -7.04
C PRO A 95 -3.48 25.16 -5.78
N TYR A 96 -2.50 25.37 -4.87
CA TYR A 96 -2.43 24.68 -3.57
C TYR A 96 -3.09 25.46 -2.42
N LEU A 97 -3.37 26.74 -2.65
CA LEU A 97 -3.97 27.71 -1.73
C LEU A 97 -5.31 28.20 -2.32
N PRO A 98 -6.22 28.81 -1.53
CA PRO A 98 -6.10 29.11 -0.10
C PRO A 98 -6.10 27.87 0.79
N LEU A 99 -5.67 28.02 2.05
CA LEU A 99 -5.88 26.99 3.08
C LEU A 99 -7.37 26.90 3.44
N ARG A 100 -7.88 25.69 3.64
CA ARG A 100 -9.21 25.48 4.24
C ARG A 100 -9.24 25.94 5.70
N GLU A 101 -10.39 26.43 6.12
CA GLU A 101 -10.62 26.82 7.51
C GLU A 101 -10.52 25.61 8.45
N HIS A 102 -9.91 25.80 9.63
CA HIS A 102 -9.80 24.73 10.62
C HIS A 102 -11.19 24.32 11.13
N GLY A 103 -11.49 23.04 11.01
CA GLY A 103 -12.78 22.48 11.43
C GLY A 103 -13.92 22.66 10.42
N ALA A 104 -13.65 23.22 9.24
CA ALA A 104 -14.58 23.13 8.14
C ALA A 104 -14.78 21.66 7.75
N VAL A 105 -16.05 21.27 7.59
CA VAL A 105 -16.45 19.95 7.07
C VAL A 105 -17.10 20.19 5.72
N GLU A 106 -16.58 19.55 4.68
CA GLU A 106 -17.06 19.74 3.31
C GLU A 106 -17.54 18.41 2.73
N ARG A 107 -18.63 18.44 1.95
CA ARG A 107 -19.02 17.28 1.15
C ARG A 107 -18.12 17.18 -0.08
N ILE A 108 -17.57 16.00 -0.31
CA ILE A 108 -16.73 15.74 -1.49
C ILE A 108 -17.62 15.24 -2.63
N GLU A 109 -17.68 16.00 -3.71
CA GLU A 109 -18.23 15.52 -4.98
C GLU A 109 -17.11 14.87 -5.81
N ARG A 110 -17.29 13.61 -6.20
CA ARG A 110 -16.29 12.84 -6.95
C ARG A 110 -16.00 13.43 -8.34
N ALA A 111 -17.00 14.06 -8.94
CA ALA A 111 -16.89 14.70 -10.25
C ALA A 111 -16.29 16.11 -10.11
N GLY A 112 -14.97 16.20 -9.98
CA GLY A 112 -14.30 17.50 -9.99
C GLY A 112 -13.05 17.64 -9.12
N GLN A 113 -12.52 16.57 -8.53
CA GLN A 113 -11.30 16.69 -7.72
C GLN A 113 -10.02 16.59 -8.56
N ASP A 114 -9.32 17.71 -8.66
CA ASP A 114 -7.89 17.73 -8.91
C ASP A 114 -7.17 16.98 -7.78
N GLY A 115 -6.42 15.93 -8.13
CA GLY A 115 -5.52 15.20 -7.23
C GLY A 115 -6.05 13.95 -6.52
N ALA A 116 -7.35 13.63 -6.59
CA ALA A 116 -7.93 12.46 -5.89
C ALA A 116 -8.43 11.34 -6.81
N VAL A 117 -8.51 11.58 -8.12
CA VAL A 117 -8.90 10.57 -9.10
C VAL A 117 -7.67 9.72 -9.39
N THR A 118 -7.76 8.41 -9.14
CA THR A 118 -6.82 7.46 -9.74
C THR A 118 -6.63 7.80 -11.22
N ARG A 119 -5.40 7.79 -11.75
CA ARG A 119 -5.20 8.01 -13.19
C ARG A 119 -6.00 7.04 -14.05
N ASP A 120 -6.35 5.88 -13.49
CA ASP A 120 -7.24 4.92 -14.11
C ASP A 120 -8.47 4.61 -13.22
N PRO A 121 -9.66 5.14 -13.54
CA PRO A 121 -10.90 4.93 -12.78
C PRO A 121 -11.25 3.46 -12.55
N ARG A 122 -10.73 2.53 -13.35
CA ARG A 122 -10.95 1.09 -13.18
C ARG A 122 -10.32 0.55 -11.89
N LEU A 123 -9.32 1.25 -11.34
CA LEU A 123 -8.66 0.87 -10.09
C LEU A 123 -9.41 1.31 -8.83
N ASP A 124 -10.31 2.29 -8.93
CA ASP A 124 -11.00 2.84 -7.76
C ASP A 124 -11.85 1.81 -7.03
N ARG A 125 -12.54 0.93 -7.77
CA ARG A 125 -13.33 -0.14 -7.13
C ARG A 125 -12.46 -1.04 -6.25
N PHE A 126 -11.21 -1.28 -6.64
CA PHE A 126 -10.27 -2.12 -5.89
C PHE A 126 -9.78 -1.38 -4.66
N ARG A 127 -9.47 -0.07 -4.80
CA ARG A 127 -9.15 0.81 -3.68
C ARG A 127 -10.27 0.79 -2.64
N THR A 128 -11.52 1.00 -3.05
CA THR A 128 -12.68 0.99 -2.15
C THR A 128 -12.81 -0.31 -1.38
N VAL A 129 -12.71 -1.46 -2.07
CA VAL A 129 -12.82 -2.77 -1.44
C VAL A 129 -11.68 -3.02 -0.46
N VAL A 130 -10.44 -2.76 -0.87
CA VAL A 130 -9.25 -3.03 -0.06
C VAL A 130 -9.17 -2.08 1.12
N HIS A 131 -9.26 -0.77 0.91
CA HIS A 131 -9.21 0.20 2.00
C HIS A 131 -10.37 -0.01 2.98
N GLY A 132 -11.57 -0.31 2.50
CA GLY A 132 -12.69 -0.70 3.35
C GLY A 132 -12.38 -1.91 4.25
N ALA A 133 -11.72 -2.93 3.70
CA ALA A 133 -11.29 -4.11 4.46
C ALA A 133 -10.14 -3.83 5.44
N LEU A 134 -9.28 -2.84 5.15
CA LEU A 134 -8.18 -2.43 6.02
C LEU A 134 -8.62 -1.49 7.15
N THR A 135 -9.75 -0.77 6.99
CA THR A 135 -10.23 0.23 7.96
C THR A 135 -10.30 -0.29 9.39
N PRO A 136 -10.86 -1.47 9.71
CA PRO A 136 -10.90 -1.95 11.10
C PRO A 136 -9.51 -2.08 11.75
N ALA A 137 -8.52 -2.56 10.99
CA ALA A 137 -7.14 -2.68 11.46
C ALA A 137 -6.48 -1.31 11.62
N LEU A 138 -6.77 -0.38 10.70
CA LEU A 138 -6.30 0.99 10.76
C LEU A 138 -6.83 1.72 11.99
N LEU A 139 -8.14 1.67 12.25
CA LEU A 139 -8.76 2.32 13.41
C LEU A 139 -8.18 1.78 14.73
N ARG A 140 -8.01 0.47 14.84
CA ARG A 140 -7.36 -0.16 16.00
C ARG A 140 -5.91 0.31 16.17
N THR A 141 -5.16 0.39 15.08
CA THR A 141 -3.77 0.85 15.11
C THR A 141 -3.68 2.31 15.56
N VAL A 142 -4.61 3.17 15.13
CA VAL A 142 -4.69 4.56 15.59
C VAL A 142 -4.94 4.63 17.10
N ASP A 143 -5.88 3.84 17.63
CA ASP A 143 -6.15 3.77 19.07
C ASP A 143 -4.92 3.28 19.85
N ASP A 144 -4.25 2.23 19.39
CA ASP A 144 -3.05 1.69 20.04
C ASP A 144 -1.91 2.72 20.08
N LEU A 145 -1.70 3.46 18.98
CA LEU A 145 -0.68 4.51 18.92
C LEU A 145 -1.02 5.71 19.82
N ALA A 146 -2.31 6.00 20.03
CA ALA A 146 -2.77 7.05 20.92
C ALA A 146 -2.69 6.63 22.40
N GLY A 147 -3.04 5.38 22.71
CA GLY A 147 -3.07 4.83 24.07
C GLY A 147 -1.70 4.39 24.60
N GLU A 148 -0.79 3.97 23.72
CA GLU A 148 0.57 3.54 24.08
C GLU A 148 1.62 4.30 23.24
N PRO A 149 1.91 5.58 23.59
CA PRO A 149 2.95 6.36 22.92
C PRO A 149 4.30 5.66 23.01
N GLY A 150 4.87 5.28 21.87
CA GLY A 150 6.12 4.51 21.79
C GLY A 150 5.96 3.12 21.17
N SER A 151 4.73 2.62 21.02
CA SER A 151 4.43 1.35 20.35
C SER A 151 4.58 1.40 18.82
N GLY A 152 4.97 2.55 18.24
CA GLY A 152 5.04 2.78 16.80
C GLY A 152 5.82 1.73 16.02
N THR A 153 7.02 1.35 16.47
CA THR A 153 7.83 0.31 15.82
C THR A 153 7.10 -1.03 15.80
N LEU A 154 6.49 -1.43 16.93
CA LEU A 154 5.74 -2.68 17.05
C LEU A 154 4.54 -2.70 16.09
N ARG A 155 3.69 -1.67 16.13
CA ARG A 155 2.45 -1.62 15.32
C ARG A 155 2.73 -1.60 13.81
N LEU A 156 3.79 -0.90 13.39
CA LEU A 156 4.20 -0.91 11.99
C LEU A 156 4.79 -2.25 11.59
N ALA A 157 5.62 -2.87 12.42
CA ALA A 157 6.15 -4.20 12.14
C ALA A 157 5.03 -5.24 11.99
N GLU A 158 4.02 -5.21 12.87
CA GLU A 158 2.84 -6.09 12.79
C GLU A 158 2.10 -5.94 11.45
N ALA A 159 1.87 -4.70 11.00
CA ALA A 159 1.20 -4.40 9.74
C ALA A 159 2.02 -4.85 8.51
N PHE A 160 3.32 -4.59 8.49
CA PHE A 160 4.21 -4.98 7.38
C PHE A 160 4.43 -6.49 7.30
N VAL A 161 4.57 -7.16 8.44
CA VAL A 161 4.66 -8.63 8.49
C VAL A 161 3.36 -9.25 8.02
N ALA A 162 2.20 -8.71 8.41
CA ALA A 162 0.91 -9.16 7.89
C ALA A 162 0.78 -8.96 6.37
N LEU A 163 1.28 -7.84 5.81
CA LEU A 163 1.28 -7.61 4.36
C LEU A 163 2.14 -8.63 3.64
N ALA A 164 3.41 -8.76 4.04
CA ALA A 164 4.35 -9.68 3.41
C ALA A 164 3.84 -11.13 3.45
N ASP A 165 3.16 -11.50 4.53
CA ASP A 165 2.60 -12.84 4.69
C ASP A 165 1.41 -13.16 3.77
N THR A 166 0.82 -12.17 3.06
CA THR A 166 -0.19 -12.44 2.03
C THR A 166 0.38 -13.07 0.76
N HIS A 167 1.70 -13.07 0.61
CA HIS A 167 2.35 -13.72 -0.52
C HIS A 167 2.04 -15.22 -0.55
N THR A 168 1.79 -15.79 -1.73
CA THR A 168 1.37 -17.19 -1.90
C THR A 168 2.38 -18.22 -1.35
N LEU A 169 3.66 -17.89 -1.39
CA LEU A 169 4.76 -18.67 -0.78
C LEU A 169 5.08 -18.28 0.67
N GLY A 170 4.25 -17.45 1.30
CA GLY A 170 4.39 -16.99 2.69
C GLY A 170 5.42 -15.87 2.90
N LEU A 171 5.58 -15.51 4.18
CA LEU A 171 6.39 -14.38 4.65
C LEU A 171 7.81 -14.33 4.07
N GLY A 172 8.51 -15.46 4.00
CA GLY A 172 9.91 -15.52 3.52
C GLY A 172 10.11 -15.03 2.07
N TYR A 173 9.07 -15.09 1.24
CA TYR A 173 9.08 -14.56 -0.12
C TYR A 173 8.36 -13.23 -0.24
N GLY A 174 7.31 -13.01 0.54
CA GLY A 174 6.60 -11.72 0.53
C GLY A 174 7.46 -10.54 0.96
N VAL A 175 8.47 -10.76 1.82
CA VAL A 175 9.44 -9.71 2.19
C VAL A 175 10.31 -9.21 1.03
N PHE A 176 10.32 -9.91 -0.12
CA PHE A 176 11.01 -9.41 -1.32
C PHE A 176 10.40 -8.13 -1.87
N SER A 177 9.09 -7.88 -1.69
CA SER A 177 8.46 -6.62 -2.08
C SER A 177 8.94 -5.44 -1.20
N PRO A 178 8.87 -5.52 0.14
CA PRO A 178 9.54 -4.55 1.02
C PRO A 178 11.03 -4.36 0.70
N ARG A 179 11.79 -5.43 0.46
CA ARG A 179 13.22 -5.36 0.10
C ARG A 179 13.43 -4.61 -1.22
N SER A 180 12.67 -4.94 -2.27
CA SER A 180 12.68 -4.23 -3.55
C SER A 180 12.41 -2.74 -3.35
N HIS A 181 11.37 -2.40 -2.58
CA HIS A 181 10.98 -1.02 -2.34
C HIS A 181 12.08 -0.19 -1.68
N VAL A 182 12.75 -0.74 -0.66
CA VAL A 182 13.85 -0.02 0.00
C VAL A 182 15.12 0.02 -0.84
N GLU A 183 15.49 -1.06 -1.53
CA GLU A 183 16.68 -1.04 -2.40
C GLU A 183 16.51 -0.08 -3.58
N ALA A 184 15.28 0.07 -4.09
CA ALA A 184 14.96 1.06 -5.12
C ALA A 184 15.21 2.49 -4.61
N PHE A 185 14.73 2.80 -3.40
CA PHE A 185 14.98 4.09 -2.76
C PHE A 185 16.47 4.30 -2.47
N LEU A 186 17.17 3.29 -1.98
CA LEU A 186 18.60 3.40 -1.68
C LEU A 186 19.43 3.62 -2.94
N ALA A 187 19.08 3.00 -4.07
CA ALA A 187 19.69 3.26 -5.36
C ALA A 187 19.41 4.70 -5.84
N TRP A 188 18.17 5.15 -5.70
CA TRP A 188 17.77 6.52 -6.05
C TRP A 188 18.45 7.60 -5.19
N ALA A 189 18.63 7.35 -3.89
CA ALA A 189 19.26 8.28 -2.96
C ALA A 189 20.79 8.24 -2.98
N ALA A 190 21.40 7.16 -3.49
CA ALA A 190 22.85 6.95 -3.47
C ALA A 190 23.69 8.13 -4.02
N PRO A 191 23.28 8.86 -5.08
CA PRO A 191 24.04 10.01 -5.57
C PRO A 191 24.17 11.16 -4.56
N THR A 192 23.25 11.28 -3.60
CA THR A 192 23.25 12.36 -2.61
C THR A 192 23.66 11.89 -1.22
N LYS A 193 23.22 10.69 -0.80
CA LYS A 193 23.50 10.15 0.54
C LYS A 193 23.24 8.64 0.64
N ASP A 194 24.22 7.89 1.18
CA ASP A 194 23.98 6.52 1.63
C ASP A 194 23.40 6.51 3.05
N VAL A 195 22.15 6.07 3.19
CA VAL A 195 21.44 5.99 4.48
C VAL A 195 21.51 4.60 5.12
N ARG A 196 22.13 3.60 4.47
CA ARG A 196 22.27 2.24 5.01
C ARG A 196 22.91 2.18 6.41
N PRO A 197 23.98 2.95 6.73
CA PRO A 197 24.55 2.93 8.07
C PRO A 197 23.55 3.35 9.16
N VAL A 198 22.74 4.38 8.88
CA VAL A 198 21.71 4.88 9.80
C VAL A 198 20.61 3.83 10.00
N PHE A 199 20.19 3.16 8.93
CA PHE A 199 19.19 2.08 9.01
C PHE A 199 19.70 0.90 9.82
N ARG A 200 20.97 0.50 9.66
CA ARG A 200 21.58 -0.59 10.45
C ARG A 200 21.69 -0.24 11.93
N GLU A 201 22.12 0.99 12.25
CA GLU A 201 22.20 1.44 13.65
C GLU A 201 20.81 1.44 14.30
N ARG A 202 19.79 1.90 13.57
CA ARG A 202 18.41 1.88 14.05
C ARG A 202 17.86 0.46 14.21
N LEU A 203 18.12 -0.42 13.23
CA LEU A 203 17.73 -1.83 13.29
C LEU A 203 18.31 -2.51 14.53
N ALA A 204 19.58 -2.28 14.87
CA ALA A 204 20.19 -2.85 16.07
C ALA A 204 19.43 -2.48 17.37
N LYS A 205 18.81 -1.29 17.42
CA LYS A 205 17.99 -0.85 18.57
C LYS A 205 16.59 -1.48 18.54
N ASP A 206 15.98 -1.60 17.37
CA ASP A 206 14.63 -2.13 17.21
C ASP A 206 14.58 -3.68 17.11
N ALA A 207 15.72 -4.35 16.94
CA ALA A 207 15.83 -5.79 16.67
C ALA A 207 15.05 -6.68 17.64
N PRO A 208 15.07 -6.48 18.98
CA PRO A 208 14.29 -7.32 19.89
C PRO A 208 12.78 -7.26 19.61
N VAL A 209 12.25 -6.09 19.27
CA VAL A 209 10.83 -5.90 18.96
C VAL A 209 10.48 -6.53 17.62
N LEU A 210 11.30 -6.27 16.59
CA LEU A 210 11.08 -6.79 15.25
C LEU A 210 11.14 -8.33 15.21
N ARG A 211 12.16 -8.91 15.85
CA ARG A 211 12.35 -10.35 15.96
C ARG A 211 11.13 -11.02 16.59
N ARG A 212 10.65 -10.46 17.70
CA ARG A 212 9.43 -10.95 18.38
C ARG A 212 8.23 -10.99 17.43
N VAL A 213 7.99 -9.94 16.64
CA VAL A 213 6.84 -9.89 15.72
C VAL A 213 6.94 -10.99 14.67
N VAL A 214 8.12 -11.20 14.09
CA VAL A 214 8.34 -12.25 13.09
C VAL A 214 8.17 -13.64 13.69
N GLU A 215 8.76 -13.92 14.86
CA GLU A 215 8.62 -15.20 15.57
C GLU A 215 7.17 -15.48 16.00
N GLN A 216 6.45 -14.47 16.50
CA GLN A 216 5.02 -14.56 16.82
C GLN A 216 4.19 -14.88 15.58
N ARG A 217 4.50 -14.26 14.43
CA ARG A 217 3.83 -14.63 13.18
C ARG A 217 4.10 -16.08 12.82
N LEU A 218 5.35 -16.53 12.86
CA LEU A 218 5.72 -17.90 12.46
C LEU A 218 5.13 -18.98 13.39
N SER A 219 5.00 -18.69 14.68
CA SER A 219 4.35 -19.58 15.66
C SER A 219 2.82 -19.53 15.63
N GLY A 220 2.23 -18.48 15.06
CA GLY A 220 0.78 -18.26 15.01
C GLY A 220 0.21 -17.45 16.18
N GLU A 221 1.04 -17.09 17.16
CA GLU A 221 0.67 -16.34 18.38
C GLU A 221 0.67 -14.82 18.16
N VAL A 222 -0.20 -14.33 17.28
CA VAL A 222 -0.27 -12.91 16.92
C VAL A 222 -1.12 -12.09 17.89
N SER A 223 -0.79 -10.80 18.05
CA SER A 223 -1.63 -9.85 18.81
C SER A 223 -2.98 -9.60 18.12
N ALA A 224 -3.93 -8.99 18.83
CA ALA A 224 -5.21 -8.60 18.26
C ALA A 224 -5.06 -7.60 17.09
N THR A 225 -4.07 -6.71 17.15
CA THR A 225 -3.80 -5.72 16.10
C THR A 225 -3.18 -6.37 14.87
N ALA A 226 -2.20 -7.24 15.07
CA ALA A 226 -1.65 -8.07 14.00
C ALA A 226 -2.71 -8.97 13.35
N ALA A 227 -3.61 -9.57 14.14
CA ALA A 227 -4.72 -10.37 13.65
C ALA A 227 -5.69 -9.54 12.78
N ALA A 228 -6.05 -8.33 13.21
CA ALA A 228 -6.91 -7.44 12.43
C ALA A 228 -6.29 -7.09 11.07
N TRP A 229 -5.00 -6.76 11.03
CA TRP A 229 -4.28 -6.53 9.78
C TRP A 229 -4.30 -7.77 8.88
N ARG A 230 -3.99 -8.95 9.42
CA ARG A 230 -4.04 -10.21 8.65
C ARG A 230 -5.41 -10.47 8.05
N THR A 231 -6.49 -10.26 8.81
CA THR A 231 -7.86 -10.43 8.31
C THR A 231 -8.17 -9.47 7.16
N GLY A 232 -7.91 -8.18 7.33
CA GLY A 232 -8.18 -7.17 6.29
C GLY A 232 -7.35 -7.40 5.02
N LEU A 233 -6.05 -7.70 5.20
CA LEU A 233 -5.13 -7.96 4.10
C LEU A 233 -5.44 -9.27 3.37
N ALA A 234 -5.83 -10.34 4.08
CA ALA A 234 -6.25 -11.59 3.46
C ALA A 234 -7.54 -11.42 2.63
N TYR A 235 -8.51 -10.67 3.15
CA TYR A 235 -9.71 -10.32 2.39
C TYR A 235 -9.37 -9.51 1.14
N GLY A 236 -8.53 -8.47 1.29
CA GLY A 236 -8.05 -7.66 0.17
C GLY A 236 -7.32 -8.50 -0.88
N ALA A 237 -6.40 -9.36 -0.47
CA ALA A 237 -5.68 -10.27 -1.35
C ALA A 237 -6.65 -11.17 -2.14
N GLY A 238 -7.60 -11.83 -1.47
CA GLY A 238 -8.57 -12.71 -2.13
C GLY A 238 -9.47 -11.97 -3.12
N ALA A 239 -9.91 -10.76 -2.79
CA ALA A 239 -10.71 -9.94 -3.70
C ALA A 239 -9.93 -9.55 -4.97
N LEU A 240 -8.65 -9.18 -4.81
CA LEU A 240 -7.78 -8.82 -5.93
C LEU A 240 -7.36 -10.05 -6.76
N GLU A 241 -7.12 -11.20 -6.13
CA GLU A 241 -6.86 -12.46 -6.82
C GLU A 241 -8.05 -12.91 -7.65
N SER A 242 -9.27 -12.77 -7.12
CA SER A 242 -10.50 -13.00 -7.89
C SER A 242 -10.59 -12.06 -9.09
N ALA A 243 -10.16 -10.81 -8.96
CA ALA A 243 -10.14 -9.85 -10.07
C ALA A 243 -9.10 -10.20 -11.14
N VAL A 244 -7.93 -10.72 -10.73
CA VAL A 244 -6.90 -11.26 -11.63
C VAL A 244 -7.44 -12.47 -12.38
N ALA A 245 -8.06 -13.43 -11.68
CA ALA A 245 -8.65 -14.62 -12.29
C ALA A 245 -9.75 -14.27 -13.31
N ALA A 246 -10.49 -13.19 -13.07
CA ALA A 246 -11.50 -12.66 -14.00
C ALA A 246 -10.92 -11.79 -15.13
N GLY A 247 -9.60 -11.55 -15.16
CA GLY A 247 -8.95 -10.70 -16.17
C GLY A 247 -9.24 -9.20 -16.02
N THR A 248 -9.85 -8.78 -14.91
CA THR A 248 -10.25 -7.39 -14.66
C THR A 248 -9.18 -6.57 -13.93
N LEU A 249 -8.17 -7.25 -13.39
CA LEU A 249 -6.93 -6.69 -12.85
C LEU A 249 -5.76 -7.38 -13.54
N THR A 250 -4.93 -6.63 -14.25
CA THR A 250 -3.77 -7.14 -14.99
C THR A 250 -2.52 -6.30 -14.68
N LEU A 251 -1.34 -6.82 -14.98
CA LEU A 251 -0.10 -6.04 -14.86
C LEU A 251 -0.11 -4.84 -15.81
N ASP A 252 -0.56 -5.02 -17.06
CA ASP A 252 -0.71 -3.94 -18.04
C ASP A 252 -1.60 -2.79 -17.54
N LEU A 253 -2.70 -3.13 -16.84
CA LEU A 253 -3.57 -2.11 -16.23
C LEU A 253 -2.79 -1.28 -15.20
N LEU A 254 -2.01 -1.95 -14.35
CA LEU A 254 -1.23 -1.28 -13.31
C LEU A 254 -0.05 -0.48 -13.89
N ASP A 255 0.60 -0.98 -14.95
CA ASP A 255 1.69 -0.28 -15.63
C ASP A 255 1.15 0.95 -16.36
N GLY A 256 0.04 0.80 -17.07
CA GLY A 256 -0.67 1.88 -17.75
C GLY A 256 -1.10 3.02 -16.82
N ALA A 257 -1.50 2.73 -15.58
CA ALA A 257 -1.86 3.76 -14.59
C ALA A 257 -0.68 4.67 -14.20
N THR A 258 0.55 4.23 -14.46
CA THR A 258 1.79 4.99 -14.21
C THR A 258 2.48 5.47 -15.49
N ALA A 259 2.02 5.00 -16.66
CA ALA A 259 2.53 5.40 -17.96
C ALA A 259 2.14 6.86 -18.23
N GLY A 260 3.14 7.75 -18.31
CA GLY A 260 2.94 9.19 -18.49
C GLY A 260 3.34 10.05 -17.28
N LEU A 261 3.82 9.43 -16.19
CA LEU A 261 4.58 10.18 -15.18
C LEU A 261 5.90 10.66 -15.78
N ASP A 262 6.06 11.98 -15.87
CA ASP A 262 7.36 12.55 -16.17
C ASP A 262 8.29 12.35 -14.97
N ARG A 263 9.19 11.36 -15.10
CA ARG A 263 10.18 11.03 -14.06
C ARG A 263 11.37 11.98 -14.08
N SER A 264 11.49 12.83 -15.09
CA SER A 264 12.63 13.74 -15.21
C SER A 264 12.67 14.83 -14.14
N GLU A 265 11.52 15.11 -13.53
CA GLU A 265 11.38 16.08 -12.45
C GLU A 265 11.34 15.42 -11.05
N MET A 266 11.49 14.09 -10.98
CA MET A 266 11.39 13.29 -9.75
C MET A 266 12.75 12.87 -9.17
N GLY A 267 13.79 13.69 -9.38
CA GLY A 267 15.09 13.50 -8.74
C GLY A 267 15.03 13.59 -7.20
N PRO A 268 16.04 13.07 -6.49
CA PRO A 268 16.08 13.12 -5.03
C PRO A 268 16.12 14.55 -4.49
N PRO A 269 15.63 14.78 -3.25
CA PRO A 269 15.73 16.08 -2.60
C PRO A 269 17.17 16.61 -2.65
N GLY A 270 17.34 17.82 -3.16
CA GLY A 270 18.65 18.46 -3.35
C GLY A 270 19.39 18.09 -4.63
N ALA A 271 18.84 17.21 -5.48
CA ALA A 271 19.40 16.86 -6.79
C ALA A 271 18.28 16.59 -7.81
N THR A 272 17.45 17.61 -8.04
CA THR A 272 16.25 17.55 -8.91
C THR A 272 16.54 17.23 -10.38
N THR A 273 17.78 17.42 -10.83
CA THR A 273 18.24 17.11 -12.19
C THR A 273 18.82 15.69 -12.33
N VAL A 274 18.96 14.95 -11.22
CA VAL A 274 19.40 13.56 -11.22
C VAL A 274 18.19 12.66 -11.39
N VAL A 275 18.03 12.13 -12.59
CA VAL A 275 16.90 11.26 -12.94
C VAL A 275 17.30 9.78 -12.80
N PRO A 276 16.40 8.90 -12.32
CA PRO A 276 16.63 7.45 -12.36
C PRO A 276 16.98 7.02 -13.80
N GLN A 277 18.09 6.29 -13.96
CA GLN A 277 18.53 5.75 -15.25
C GLN A 277 18.09 4.28 -15.38
N GLY A 278 17.65 3.89 -16.58
CA GLY A 278 17.23 2.51 -16.88
C GLY A 278 15.79 2.17 -16.51
N GLU A 279 15.35 0.97 -16.88
CA GLU A 279 13.99 0.47 -16.63
C GLU A 279 13.77 -0.01 -15.18
N GLN A 280 14.85 -0.34 -14.47
CA GLN A 280 14.84 -0.88 -13.12
C GLN A 280 15.86 -0.16 -12.22
N PRO A 281 15.64 -0.10 -10.89
CA PRO A 281 16.63 0.45 -9.97
C PRO A 281 17.93 -0.35 -10.00
N ASP A 282 19.07 0.33 -10.16
CA ASP A 282 20.37 -0.32 -10.16
C ASP A 282 20.82 -0.65 -8.72
N SER A 283 20.48 -1.84 -8.27
CA SER A 283 20.92 -2.39 -6.97
C SER A 283 21.19 -3.88 -7.11
N ASP A 284 21.98 -4.41 -6.18
CA ASP A 284 22.34 -5.83 -6.16
C ASP A 284 21.12 -6.77 -6.07
N PHE A 285 20.12 -6.38 -5.27
CA PHE A 285 18.86 -7.13 -5.18
C PHE A 285 18.14 -7.20 -6.54
N HIS A 286 17.93 -6.06 -7.19
CA HIS A 286 17.22 -6.01 -8.48
C HIS A 286 17.99 -6.73 -9.59
N ARG A 287 19.33 -6.63 -9.62
CA ARG A 287 20.16 -7.40 -10.56
C ARG A 287 20.04 -8.91 -10.31
N THR A 288 20.16 -9.35 -9.06
CA THR A 288 20.02 -10.78 -8.70
C THR A 288 18.65 -11.33 -9.06
N VAL A 289 17.57 -10.58 -8.79
CA VAL A 289 16.20 -10.95 -9.15
C VAL A 289 16.01 -11.03 -10.67
N GLY A 290 16.59 -10.07 -11.40
CA GLY A 290 16.58 -10.05 -12.86
C GLY A 290 17.35 -11.21 -13.48
N GLU A 291 18.55 -11.50 -13.00
CA GLU A 291 19.39 -12.65 -13.42
C GLU A 291 18.71 -13.99 -13.12
N ALA A 292 17.95 -14.08 -12.03
CA ALA A 292 17.14 -15.25 -11.69
C ALA A 292 15.91 -15.43 -12.60
N GLY A 293 15.62 -14.47 -13.50
CA GLY A 293 14.49 -14.51 -14.43
C GLY A 293 13.13 -14.31 -13.78
N VAL A 294 13.07 -13.86 -12.52
CA VAL A 294 11.80 -13.72 -11.78
C VAL A 294 10.91 -12.64 -12.40
N THR A 295 11.50 -11.62 -12.99
CA THR A 295 10.80 -10.47 -13.57
C THR A 295 10.53 -10.59 -15.07
N SER A 296 11.06 -11.60 -15.76
CA SER A 296 10.92 -11.73 -17.22
C SER A 296 9.53 -12.20 -17.66
N ALA A 297 8.85 -12.97 -16.82
CA ALA A 297 7.48 -13.43 -17.02
C ALA A 297 6.76 -13.50 -15.66
N PRO A 298 6.43 -12.35 -15.04
CA PRO A 298 5.77 -12.32 -13.75
C PRO A 298 4.42 -13.04 -13.83
N SER A 299 4.13 -13.85 -12.82
CA SER A 299 2.85 -14.54 -12.75
C SER A 299 1.69 -13.54 -12.61
N PRO A 300 0.51 -13.78 -13.22
CA PRO A 300 -0.62 -12.85 -13.13
C PRO A 300 -1.04 -12.49 -11.70
N TRP A 301 -0.90 -13.42 -10.74
CA TRP A 301 -1.20 -13.14 -9.33
C TRP A 301 -0.38 -11.97 -8.77
N PHE A 302 0.80 -11.69 -9.33
CA PHE A 302 1.65 -10.58 -8.90
C PHE A 302 0.95 -9.23 -9.04
N ALA A 303 0.00 -9.08 -9.97
CA ALA A 303 -0.83 -7.87 -10.05
C ALA A 303 -1.66 -7.63 -8.78
N SER A 304 -2.23 -8.69 -8.20
CA SER A 304 -2.96 -8.61 -6.93
C SER A 304 -2.04 -8.13 -5.81
N PHE A 305 -0.90 -8.80 -5.62
CA PHE A 305 0.03 -8.48 -4.53
C PHE A 305 0.67 -7.10 -4.67
N ARG A 306 1.01 -6.69 -5.90
CA ARG A 306 1.53 -5.35 -6.20
C ARG A 306 0.51 -4.27 -5.87
N LEU A 307 -0.74 -4.45 -6.30
CA LEU A 307 -1.81 -3.49 -5.99
C LEU A 307 -2.12 -3.46 -4.49
N LEU A 308 -2.20 -4.61 -3.81
CA LEU A 308 -2.41 -4.68 -2.36
C LEU A 308 -1.31 -3.93 -1.58
N THR A 309 -0.05 -4.14 -1.97
CA THR A 309 1.11 -3.45 -1.37
C THR A 309 0.98 -1.93 -1.54
N ASN A 310 0.65 -1.47 -2.74
CA ASN A 310 0.49 -0.04 -3.02
C ASN A 310 -0.66 0.57 -2.20
N LEU A 311 -1.82 -0.10 -2.17
CA LEU A 311 -2.98 0.34 -1.41
C LEU A 311 -2.72 0.33 0.10
N PHE A 312 -1.93 -0.61 0.61
CA PHE A 312 -1.45 -0.59 1.98
C PHE A 312 -0.54 0.63 2.25
N TYR A 313 0.41 0.92 1.35
CA TYR A 313 1.28 2.09 1.49
C TYR A 313 0.53 3.42 1.45
N GLU A 314 -0.60 3.51 0.74
CA GLU A 314 -1.48 4.68 0.74
C GLU A 314 -2.08 4.97 2.13
N GLN A 315 -2.17 3.98 3.03
CA GLN A 315 -2.72 4.13 4.38
C GLN A 315 -1.71 4.62 5.42
N LEU A 316 -0.40 4.46 5.15
CA LEU A 316 0.67 4.79 6.09
C LEU A 316 0.71 6.28 6.52
N PRO A 317 0.41 7.27 5.65
CA PRO A 317 0.37 8.68 6.05
C PRO A 317 -0.68 9.01 7.13
N LEU A 318 -1.79 8.26 7.23
CA LEU A 318 -2.76 8.40 8.32
C LEU A 318 -2.15 8.03 9.67
N LEU A 319 -1.29 7.01 9.68
CA LEU A 319 -0.52 6.59 10.86
C LEU A 319 0.69 7.52 11.13
N THR A 320 0.79 8.66 10.44
CA THR A 320 1.91 9.61 10.50
C THR A 320 3.27 9.01 10.13
N VAL A 321 3.27 7.92 9.36
CA VAL A 321 4.49 7.29 8.87
C VAL A 321 5.05 8.12 7.73
N SER A 322 6.24 8.67 7.92
CA SER A 322 6.95 9.38 6.85
C SER A 322 7.47 8.41 5.78
N PRO A 323 7.76 8.87 4.55
CA PRO A 323 8.40 8.05 3.54
C PRO A 323 9.70 7.39 4.04
N MET A 324 10.53 8.12 4.80
CA MET A 324 11.76 7.59 5.37
C MET A 324 11.49 6.46 6.38
N GLN A 325 10.47 6.61 7.23
CA GLN A 325 10.06 5.58 8.18
C GLN A 325 9.51 4.35 7.47
N ARG A 326 8.77 4.52 6.36
CA ARG A 326 8.34 3.42 5.49
C ARG A 326 9.54 2.66 4.93
N TYR A 327 10.52 3.35 4.33
CA TYR A 327 11.72 2.71 3.80
C TYR A 327 12.53 1.98 4.88
N TYR A 328 12.69 2.61 6.05
CA TYR A 328 13.32 1.96 7.19
C TYR A 328 12.55 0.70 7.62
N THR A 329 11.22 0.76 7.73
CA THR A 329 10.41 -0.39 8.14
C THR A 329 10.52 -1.54 7.12
N CYS A 330 10.51 -1.23 5.82
CA CYS A 330 10.77 -2.20 4.76
C CYS A 330 12.12 -2.90 4.92
N PHE A 331 13.19 -2.12 5.14
CA PHE A 331 14.54 -2.64 5.40
C PHE A 331 14.56 -3.52 6.64
N ALA A 332 14.06 -3.01 7.76
CA ALA A 332 14.11 -3.66 9.04
C ALA A 332 13.36 -5.01 9.05
N VAL A 333 12.15 -5.06 8.46
CA VAL A 333 11.37 -6.30 8.35
C VAL A 333 12.06 -7.31 7.42
N ALA A 334 12.59 -6.87 6.28
CA ALA A 334 13.26 -7.76 5.33
C ALA A 334 14.54 -8.40 5.94
N GLU A 335 15.36 -7.60 6.62
CA GLU A 335 16.56 -8.11 7.31
C GLU A 335 16.18 -9.04 8.47
N THR A 336 15.18 -8.68 9.27
CA THR A 336 14.74 -9.50 10.42
C THR A 336 14.19 -10.85 9.97
N VAL A 337 13.47 -10.91 8.86
CA VAL A 337 12.97 -12.19 8.33
C VAL A 337 14.12 -13.09 7.86
N ASP A 338 15.15 -12.53 7.22
CA ASP A 338 16.34 -13.31 6.86
C ASP A 338 17.07 -13.85 8.10
N GLU A 339 17.20 -13.03 9.14
CA GLU A 339 17.81 -13.44 10.42
C GLU A 339 17.02 -14.56 11.11
N VAL A 340 15.70 -14.40 11.24
CA VAL A 340 14.83 -15.37 11.93
C VAL A 340 14.73 -16.69 11.16
N LEU A 341 14.69 -16.64 9.83
CA LEU A 341 14.68 -17.86 9.00
C LEU A 341 16.06 -18.52 8.91
N GLY A 342 17.13 -17.82 9.29
CA GLY A 342 18.51 -18.32 9.20
C GLY A 342 19.00 -18.53 7.76
N VAL A 343 18.29 -17.96 6.77
CA VAL A 343 18.62 -18.06 5.34
C VAL A 343 18.45 -16.68 4.70
N SER A 344 19.47 -16.25 3.98
CA SER A 344 19.45 -14.97 3.27
C SER A 344 18.48 -14.97 2.10
N TRP A 345 18.01 -13.79 1.71
CA TRP A 345 17.23 -13.62 0.49
C TRP A 345 17.92 -14.18 -0.76
N ARG A 346 19.27 -14.10 -0.84
CA ARG A 346 20.05 -14.63 -1.97
C ARG A 346 19.95 -16.14 -2.06
N GLU A 347 20.13 -16.83 -0.94
CA GLU A 347 20.01 -18.28 -0.88
C GLU A 347 18.60 -18.73 -1.25
N ARG A 348 17.57 -18.00 -0.81
CA ARG A 348 16.17 -18.27 -1.18
C ARG A 348 15.90 -18.07 -2.68
N ILE A 349 16.47 -17.05 -3.32
CA ILE A 349 16.37 -16.85 -4.78
C ILE A 349 17.10 -17.99 -5.50
N ALA A 350 18.35 -18.28 -5.13
CA ALA A 350 19.17 -19.31 -5.76
C ALA A 350 18.50 -20.70 -5.67
N ALA A 351 17.92 -21.05 -4.52
CA ALA A 351 17.19 -22.30 -4.33
C ALA A 351 15.97 -22.41 -5.27
N ASN A 352 15.21 -21.33 -5.45
CA ASN A 352 14.07 -21.30 -6.37
C ASN A 352 14.49 -21.41 -7.84
N SER A 353 15.56 -20.72 -8.25
CA SER A 353 16.09 -20.82 -9.63
C SER A 353 16.62 -22.22 -9.92
N ALA A 354 17.32 -22.85 -8.98
CA ALA A 354 17.79 -24.23 -9.11
C ALA A 354 16.63 -25.24 -9.22
N ALA A 355 15.57 -25.06 -8.42
CA ALA A 355 14.37 -25.89 -8.48
C ALA A 355 13.62 -25.74 -9.82
N ALA A 356 13.50 -24.51 -10.33
CA ALA A 356 12.89 -24.24 -11.64
C ALA A 356 13.68 -24.89 -12.79
N ASN A 357 15.01 -24.75 -12.80
CA ASN A 357 15.87 -25.35 -13.80
C ASN A 357 15.84 -26.89 -13.76
N SER A 358 15.75 -27.48 -12.56
CA SER A 358 15.64 -28.93 -12.40
C SER A 358 14.30 -29.48 -12.94
N ARG A 359 13.19 -28.73 -12.77
CA ARG A 359 11.88 -29.08 -13.35
C ARG A 359 11.91 -28.98 -14.87
N ALA A 360 12.47 -27.90 -15.43
CA ALA A 360 12.62 -27.75 -16.88
C ALA A 360 13.53 -28.84 -17.50
N GLY A 361 14.59 -29.23 -16.80
CA GLY A 361 15.46 -30.36 -17.18
C GLY A 361 14.73 -31.71 -17.18
N ASN A 362 13.87 -31.95 -16.20
CA ASN A 362 13.05 -33.17 -16.14
C ASN A 362 11.92 -33.17 -17.18
N ASP A 363 11.28 -32.04 -17.45
CA ASP A 363 10.23 -31.91 -18.47
C ASP A 363 10.78 -31.98 -19.89
N SER A 364 12.00 -31.49 -20.14
CA SER A 364 12.69 -31.69 -21.43
C SER A 364 13.15 -33.13 -21.63
N ALA A 365 13.59 -33.83 -20.57
CA ALA A 365 13.91 -35.26 -20.62
C ALA A 365 12.65 -36.13 -20.81
N ALA A 366 11.52 -35.75 -20.20
CA ALA A 366 10.22 -36.40 -20.39
C ALA A 366 9.61 -36.09 -21.77
N GLY A 367 9.74 -34.86 -22.26
CA GLY A 367 9.30 -34.42 -23.60
C GLY A 367 10.09 -35.10 -24.72
N THR A 368 11.38 -35.39 -24.50
CA THR A 368 12.19 -36.18 -25.44
C THR A 368 11.75 -37.66 -25.47
N ARG A 369 11.13 -38.19 -24.41
CA ARG A 369 10.47 -39.52 -24.42
C ARG A 369 9.05 -39.51 -24.99
N ALA A 370 8.32 -38.40 -24.85
CA ALA A 370 6.92 -38.29 -25.30
C ALA A 370 6.77 -37.86 -26.78
N ALA A 371 7.79 -37.23 -27.38
CA ALA A 371 7.78 -36.82 -28.79
C ALA A 371 7.75 -37.99 -29.80
N ASN A 372 7.72 -39.24 -29.33
CA ASN A 372 7.55 -40.42 -30.19
C ASN A 372 6.11 -40.97 -30.23
N THR A 373 5.15 -40.31 -29.60
CA THR A 373 3.74 -40.75 -29.62
C THR A 373 2.74 -39.61 -29.71
N SER A 374 2.03 -39.59 -30.85
CA SER A 374 0.73 -38.98 -31.12
C SER A 374 0.71 -37.54 -31.66
N ALA A 375 0.49 -37.48 -32.98
CA ALA A 375 -0.25 -36.43 -33.64
C ALA A 375 -1.75 -36.63 -33.39
N GLY A 376 -2.50 -35.56 -33.09
CA GLY A 376 -3.94 -35.62 -32.94
C GLY A 376 -4.58 -34.26 -32.70
N LYS A 377 -5.22 -33.72 -33.74
CA LYS A 377 -6.03 -32.49 -33.78
C LYS A 377 -7.16 -32.49 -32.72
N THR A 378 -7.56 -31.31 -32.21
CA THR A 378 -8.83 -30.62 -32.56
C THR A 378 -9.04 -29.30 -31.82
N SER A 379 -9.77 -28.42 -32.51
CA SER A 379 -10.28 -27.10 -32.14
C SER A 379 -11.51 -27.18 -31.24
N SER A 380 -11.72 -26.20 -30.35
CA SER A 380 -13.05 -25.61 -30.10
C SER A 380 -12.94 -24.30 -29.32
N ALA A 381 -13.52 -23.23 -29.88
CA ALA A 381 -13.68 -21.92 -29.26
C ALA A 381 -14.94 -21.87 -28.38
N ALA A 382 -14.86 -21.20 -27.23
CA ALA A 382 -15.97 -20.94 -26.33
C ALA A 382 -16.21 -19.43 -26.15
N PRO A 383 -17.45 -19.00 -25.83
CA PRO A 383 -17.97 -17.66 -26.11
C PRO A 383 -17.68 -16.64 -25.00
N ALA A 384 -17.76 -15.36 -25.39
CA ALA A 384 -17.63 -14.19 -24.53
C ALA A 384 -18.80 -14.04 -23.53
N PRO A 385 -18.55 -13.58 -22.29
CA PRO A 385 -19.62 -13.13 -21.40
C PRO A 385 -19.88 -11.62 -21.47
N SER A 386 -21.17 -11.34 -21.44
CA SER A 386 -21.92 -10.09 -21.44
C SER A 386 -21.68 -9.19 -20.21
N SER A 387 -21.70 -7.88 -20.48
CA SER A 387 -22.12 -6.72 -19.64
C SER A 387 -21.83 -6.72 -18.13
N ALA A 388 -20.91 -5.82 -17.73
CA ALA A 388 -20.68 -5.39 -16.35
C ALA A 388 -21.82 -4.51 -15.79
N PRO A 389 -22.20 -4.65 -14.50
CA PRO A 389 -23.10 -3.71 -13.84
C PRO A 389 -22.37 -2.40 -13.50
N GLY A 390 -23.09 -1.29 -13.65
CA GLY A 390 -22.57 0.07 -13.48
C GLY A 390 -22.03 0.37 -12.08
N THR A 391 -21.08 1.31 -12.02
CA THR A 391 -20.50 1.86 -10.80
C THR A 391 -21.57 2.68 -10.05
N ALA A 392 -21.97 2.24 -8.86
CA ALA A 392 -22.78 3.04 -7.95
C ALA A 392 -21.96 4.24 -7.44
N PRO A 393 -22.59 5.39 -7.14
CA PRO A 393 -21.91 6.53 -6.56
C PRO A 393 -21.28 6.20 -5.20
N GLU A 394 -20.29 6.99 -4.78
CA GLU A 394 -19.69 6.93 -3.45
C GLU A 394 -19.97 8.28 -2.77
N GLY A 395 -20.28 8.25 -1.48
CA GLY A 395 -20.38 9.45 -0.66
C GLY A 395 -19.07 9.70 0.09
N ALA A 396 -18.74 10.96 0.33
CA ALA A 396 -17.56 11.30 1.10
C ALA A 396 -17.68 12.68 1.77
N LEU A 397 -17.05 12.81 2.93
CA LEU A 397 -16.82 14.06 3.66
C LEU A 397 -15.32 14.33 3.79
N ARG A 398 -14.94 15.60 3.84
CA ARG A 398 -13.59 16.11 4.09
C ARG A 398 -13.50 16.83 5.41
#